data_AF-A0AAJ8W497-F1
#
_entry.id   AF-A0AAJ8W497-F1
#
_cell.length_a   1.000
_cell.length_b   1.000
_cell.length_c   1.000
_cell.angle_alpha   90.00
_cell.angle_beta   90.00
_cell.angle_gamma   90.00
#
_symmetry.space_group_name_H-M   'P 1'
#
loop_
_entity.id
_entity.type
_entity.pdbx_description
1 polymer ?
#
loop_
_entity_poly.entity_id
_entity_poly.type
_entity_poly.pdbx_seq_one_letter_code
_entity_poly.pdbx_strand_id
1 'polypeptide(L)'
;MTTNIDYGDLKDGLIIEYAKRKLASEKKAVAASIREIEQSVSLPVVKSLHTLSNCLARYDDPNALDKALDAIDLANIYENVERRERESTNPALSYDDFVVLELLRYFKHDFFKWVNSPSCQCGSSEVVNSGIKRPDPSNNPDEISIIEVYRCQKCNQYVEFARINNPVSLLSTRLGRCGEWVNCFLLILTALIGDGKDRIRYVWNNEDHVWCEYYSFGLKKWVHLDPCEGVFDEPLLYCENWGKRMSYVIGFNKYSVVDLSKKYITKAKQIKQSDVVNPTKVKNSIRFHNVKKADEYLATARSNKSENESWRLLYTDVFVPRSRELEDLGIAKPTPSLSDLPKGRQTGSATWTQARGEDG
;
A
#
# COMPACT_ATOMS: atom_id res chain seq x y z
N MET A 1 56.13 1.24 15.58
CA MET A 1 55.32 1.73 14.45
C MET A 1 53.86 1.60 14.87
N THR A 2 53.21 2.70 15.21
CA THR A 2 51.76 2.72 15.44
C THR A 2 51.08 2.61 14.08
N THR A 3 50.57 1.42 13.76
CA THR A 3 49.70 1.22 12.59
C THR A 3 48.44 2.05 12.82
N ASN A 4 48.33 3.17 12.10
CA ASN A 4 47.13 3.99 12.12
C ASN A 4 46.04 3.24 11.35
N ILE A 5 45.15 2.56 12.07
CA ILE A 5 44.06 1.78 11.46
C ILE A 5 42.99 2.77 11.02
N ASP A 6 42.66 2.77 9.73
CA ASP A 6 41.52 3.51 9.22
C ASP A 6 40.23 2.75 9.55
N TYR A 7 39.55 3.18 10.61
CA TYR A 7 38.28 2.60 11.02
C TYR A 7 37.13 2.91 10.06
N GLY A 8 37.24 3.97 9.24
CA GLY A 8 36.27 4.28 8.19
C GLY A 8 36.31 3.21 7.10
N ASP A 9 37.50 2.96 6.58
CA ASP A 9 37.73 1.92 5.56
C ASP A 9 37.35 0.52 6.08
N LEU A 10 37.68 0.21 7.35
CA LEU A 10 37.32 -1.06 7.96
C LEU A 10 35.80 -1.23 8.11
N LYS A 11 35.10 -0.19 8.59
CA LYS A 11 33.64 -0.17 8.69
C LYS A 11 33.01 -0.43 7.33
N ASP A 12 33.50 0.24 6.30
CA ASP A 12 32.99 0.15 4.96
C ASP A 12 33.21 -1.23 4.33
N GLY A 13 34.41 -1.79 4.52
CA GLY A 13 34.72 -3.16 4.11
C GLY A 13 33.80 -4.18 4.79
N LEU A 14 33.52 -4.00 6.09
CA LEU A 14 32.60 -4.86 6.84
C LEU A 14 31.16 -4.77 6.31
N ILE A 15 30.66 -3.56 6.04
CA ILE A 15 29.32 -3.34 5.48
C ILE A 15 29.17 -4.06 4.14
N ILE A 16 30.14 -3.89 3.25
CA ILE A 16 30.14 -4.50 1.91
C ILE A 16 30.14 -6.03 2.01
N GLU A 17 31.03 -6.60 2.82
CA GLU A 17 31.11 -8.05 2.98
C GLU A 17 29.87 -8.64 3.66
N TYR A 18 29.27 -7.93 4.62
CA TYR A 18 27.98 -8.31 5.19
C TYR A 18 26.88 -8.33 4.12
N ALA A 19 26.77 -7.28 3.30
CA ALA A 19 25.74 -7.18 2.26
C ALA A 19 25.85 -8.32 1.24
N LYS A 20 27.07 -8.61 0.76
CA LYS A 20 27.36 -9.73 -0.13
C LYS A 20 26.95 -11.07 0.47
N ARG A 21 27.39 -11.34 1.71
CA ARG A 21 27.08 -12.60 2.41
C ARG A 21 25.58 -12.77 2.70
N LYS A 22 24.90 -11.68 3.09
CA LYS A 22 23.46 -11.69 3.34
C LYS A 22 22.69 -12.01 2.06
N LEU A 23 22.95 -11.30 0.96
CA LEU A 23 22.29 -11.57 -0.32
C LEU A 23 22.57 -12.98 -0.82
N ALA A 24 23.83 -13.44 -0.76
CA ALA A 24 24.21 -14.79 -1.16
C ALA A 24 23.49 -15.87 -0.34
N SER A 25 23.37 -15.67 0.97
CA SER A 25 22.63 -16.57 1.87
C SER A 25 21.13 -16.61 1.54
N GLU A 26 20.51 -15.44 1.30
CA GLU A 26 19.10 -15.36 0.90
C GLU A 26 18.85 -16.02 -0.46
N LYS A 27 19.73 -15.81 -1.44
CA LYS A 27 19.69 -16.49 -2.74
C LYS A 27 19.79 -18.00 -2.61
N LYS A 28 20.73 -18.50 -1.81
CA LYS A 28 20.92 -19.94 -1.59
C LYS A 28 19.64 -20.57 -1.01
N ALA A 29 19.00 -19.90 -0.06
CA ALA A 29 17.77 -20.39 0.53
C ALA A 29 16.58 -20.34 -0.44
N VAL A 30 16.47 -19.31 -1.28
CA VAL A 30 15.46 -19.26 -2.35
C VAL A 30 15.69 -20.38 -3.36
N ALA A 31 16.94 -20.62 -3.79
CA ALA A 31 17.28 -21.71 -4.70
C ALA A 31 16.91 -23.09 -4.13
N ALA A 32 17.06 -23.28 -2.82
CA ALA A 32 16.66 -24.52 -2.14
C ALA A 32 15.14 -24.75 -2.15
N SER A 33 14.33 -23.70 -2.24
CA SER A 33 12.86 -23.75 -2.21
C SER A 33 12.20 -23.41 -3.55
N ILE A 34 12.96 -23.26 -4.64
CA ILE A 34 12.44 -22.71 -5.90
C ILE A 34 11.29 -23.54 -6.49
N ARG A 35 11.43 -24.88 -6.50
CA ARG A 35 10.38 -25.79 -6.99
C ARG A 35 9.09 -25.67 -6.18
N GLU A 36 9.19 -25.50 -4.87
CA GLU A 36 8.02 -25.32 -4.00
C GLU A 36 7.33 -23.98 -4.30
N ILE A 37 8.10 -22.91 -4.49
CA ILE A 37 7.59 -21.59 -4.84
C ILE A 37 6.82 -21.66 -6.16
N GLU A 38 7.42 -22.25 -7.20
CA GLU A 38 6.80 -22.42 -8.52
C GLU A 38 5.48 -23.22 -8.45
N GLN A 39 5.45 -24.30 -7.67
CA GLN A 39 4.24 -25.10 -7.45
C GLN A 39 3.17 -24.36 -6.63
N SER A 40 3.54 -23.30 -5.93
CA SER A 40 2.66 -22.54 -5.04
C SER A 40 2.09 -21.27 -5.67
N VAL A 41 2.52 -20.90 -6.88
CA VAL A 41 2.14 -19.65 -7.57
C VAL A 41 0.62 -19.48 -7.71
N SER A 42 -0.12 -20.58 -7.89
CA SER A 42 -1.57 -20.56 -8.04
C SER A 42 -2.34 -20.52 -6.72
N LEU A 43 -1.67 -20.74 -5.58
CA LEU A 43 -2.32 -20.76 -4.28
C LEU A 43 -2.83 -19.37 -3.89
N PRO A 44 -3.91 -19.31 -3.08
CA PRO A 44 -4.34 -18.06 -2.45
C PRO A 44 -3.18 -17.39 -1.71
N VAL A 45 -3.21 -16.05 -1.62
CA VAL A 45 -2.13 -15.19 -1.07
C VAL A 45 -0.84 -15.21 -1.91
N VAL A 46 -0.30 -16.39 -2.28
CA VAL A 46 0.92 -16.51 -3.08
C VAL A 46 0.71 -15.93 -4.48
N LYS A 47 -0.44 -16.19 -5.11
CA LYS A 47 -0.81 -15.54 -6.36
C LYS A 47 -0.83 -14.02 -6.23
N SER A 48 -1.39 -13.49 -5.14
CA SER A 48 -1.43 -12.05 -4.88
C SER A 48 -0.04 -11.47 -4.67
N LEU A 49 0.85 -12.17 -3.96
CA LEU A 49 2.26 -11.79 -3.82
C LEU A 49 2.94 -11.62 -5.17
N HIS A 50 2.75 -12.58 -6.08
CA HIS A 50 3.32 -12.50 -7.43
C HIS A 50 2.76 -11.31 -8.22
N THR A 51 1.45 -11.16 -8.27
CA THR A 51 0.78 -10.09 -9.03
C THR A 51 1.10 -8.70 -8.48
N LEU A 52 1.16 -8.54 -7.16
CA LEU A 52 1.30 -7.22 -6.51
C LEU A 52 2.76 -6.85 -6.21
N SER A 53 3.72 -7.77 -6.35
CA SER A 53 5.12 -7.54 -5.97
C SER A 53 5.72 -6.23 -6.50
N ASN A 54 5.35 -5.82 -7.71
CA ASN A 54 5.83 -4.59 -8.35
C ASN A 54 4.68 -3.60 -8.63
N CYS A 55 3.58 -3.64 -7.85
CA CYS A 55 2.40 -2.81 -8.11
C CYS A 55 2.70 -1.30 -8.09
N LEU A 56 3.67 -0.84 -7.29
CA LEU A 56 4.01 0.59 -7.22
C LEU A 56 4.71 1.13 -8.47
N ALA A 57 5.28 0.28 -9.33
CA ALA A 57 5.98 0.71 -10.54
C ALA A 57 5.07 1.50 -11.50
N ARG A 58 3.75 1.32 -11.38
CA ARG A 58 2.76 2.05 -12.18
C ARG A 58 2.62 3.53 -11.82
N TYR A 59 3.11 3.93 -10.65
CA TYR A 59 3.12 5.33 -10.20
C TYR A 59 4.46 6.01 -10.51
N ASP A 60 5.32 5.37 -11.31
CA ASP A 60 6.64 5.93 -11.65
C ASP A 60 6.63 6.85 -12.88
N ASP A 61 5.56 6.85 -13.69
CA ASP A 61 5.46 7.67 -14.92
C ASP A 61 5.40 9.17 -14.59
N PRO A 62 6.41 9.97 -14.99
CA PRO A 62 6.43 11.41 -14.74
C PRO A 62 5.19 12.13 -15.31
N ASN A 63 4.69 11.73 -16.48
CA ASN A 63 3.51 12.38 -17.06
C ASN A 63 2.24 12.11 -16.23
N ALA A 64 2.16 10.94 -15.59
CA ALA A 64 1.06 10.61 -14.69
C ALA A 64 1.15 11.42 -13.40
N LEU A 65 2.36 11.65 -12.89
CA LEU A 65 2.61 12.49 -11.71
C LEU A 65 2.26 13.96 -11.98
N ASP A 66 2.66 14.51 -13.12
CA ASP A 66 2.30 15.88 -13.52
C ASP A 66 0.77 16.04 -13.62
N LYS A 67 0.09 15.10 -14.29
CA LYS A 67 -1.38 15.09 -14.36
C LYS A 67 -2.04 15.00 -12.99
N ALA A 68 -1.42 14.31 -12.03
CA ALA A 68 -1.94 14.22 -10.68
C ALA A 68 -1.85 15.56 -9.95
N LEU A 69 -0.74 16.29 -10.11
CA LEU A 69 -0.56 17.63 -9.56
C LEU A 69 -1.53 18.64 -10.20
N ASP A 70 -1.74 18.57 -11.52
CA ASP A 70 -2.70 19.43 -12.24
C ASP A 70 -4.16 19.18 -11.80
N ALA A 71 -4.48 17.96 -11.38
CA ALA A 71 -5.84 17.57 -11.03
C ALA A 71 -6.29 18.03 -9.63
N ILE A 72 -5.35 18.34 -8.73
CA ILE A 72 -5.62 18.68 -7.33
C ILE A 72 -5.45 20.18 -7.06
N ASP A 73 -6.18 20.71 -6.07
CA ASP A 73 -6.04 22.09 -5.63
C ASP A 73 -4.81 22.25 -4.72
N LEU A 74 -3.63 22.34 -5.33
CA LEU A 74 -2.36 22.48 -4.62
C LEU A 74 -2.34 23.69 -3.69
N ALA A 75 -2.93 24.81 -4.11
CA ALA A 75 -2.95 26.03 -3.32
C ALA A 75 -3.72 25.81 -2.01
N ASN A 76 -4.95 25.29 -2.10
CA ASN A 76 -5.76 24.99 -0.92
C ASN A 76 -5.12 23.90 -0.04
N ILE A 77 -4.49 22.88 -0.62
CA ILE A 77 -3.79 21.86 0.15
C ILE A 77 -2.65 22.49 0.96
N TYR A 78 -1.74 23.22 0.31
CA TYR A 78 -0.57 23.78 1.01
C TYR A 78 -0.93 24.88 2.00
N GLU A 79 -1.96 25.70 1.73
CA GLU A 79 -2.49 26.64 2.73
C GLU A 79 -2.94 25.92 4.01
N ASN A 80 -3.63 24.78 3.87
CA ASN A 80 -4.06 23.97 5.00
C ASN A 80 -2.90 23.20 5.66
N VAL A 81 -1.88 22.80 4.92
CA VAL A 81 -0.66 22.20 5.47
C VAL A 81 0.06 23.19 6.39
N GLU A 82 0.28 24.42 5.93
CA GLU A 82 0.92 25.46 6.74
C GLU A 82 0.11 25.78 8.01
N ARG A 83 -1.22 25.78 7.90
CA ARG A 83 -2.10 25.94 9.06
C ARG A 83 -1.93 24.81 10.06
N ARG A 84 -1.93 23.56 9.60
CA ARG A 84 -1.69 22.38 10.45
C ARG A 84 -0.32 22.42 11.12
N GLU A 85 0.72 22.84 10.40
CA GLU A 85 2.06 22.98 10.97
C GLU A 85 2.10 24.02 12.10
N ARG A 86 1.48 25.20 11.90
CA ARG A 86 1.40 26.25 12.92
C ARG A 86 0.58 25.85 14.15
N GLU A 87 -0.48 25.08 13.95
CA GLU A 87 -1.41 24.64 15.01
C GLU A 87 -0.96 23.36 15.71
N SER A 88 0.00 22.62 15.13
CA SER A 88 0.43 21.32 15.66
C SER A 88 1.11 21.46 17.02
N THR A 89 0.65 20.64 17.97
CA THR A 89 1.29 20.48 19.28
C THR A 89 2.21 19.25 19.33
N ASN A 90 2.29 18.46 18.25
CA ASN A 90 3.11 17.26 18.20
C ASN A 90 4.47 17.56 17.54
N PRO A 91 5.57 17.68 18.32
CA PRO A 91 6.90 18.02 17.78
C PRO A 91 7.54 16.88 16.99
N ALA A 92 6.96 15.67 17.02
CA ALA A 92 7.47 14.54 16.27
C ALA A 92 6.98 14.53 14.80
N LEU A 93 5.97 15.34 14.46
CA LEU A 93 5.53 15.47 13.07
C LEU A 93 6.47 16.41 12.30
N SER A 94 6.80 15.99 11.10
CA SER A 94 7.56 16.73 10.09
C SER A 94 6.63 17.29 9.02
N TYR A 95 7.13 18.19 8.18
CA TYR A 95 6.34 18.84 7.12
C TYR A 95 5.58 17.85 6.23
N ASP A 96 6.24 16.79 5.77
CA ASP A 96 5.60 15.74 4.97
C ASP A 96 4.43 15.07 5.70
N ASP A 97 4.49 14.94 7.03
CA ASP A 97 3.41 14.36 7.80
C ASP A 97 2.16 15.25 7.76
N PHE A 98 2.33 16.57 7.77
CA PHE A 98 1.23 17.52 7.58
C PHE A 98 0.67 17.49 6.15
N VAL A 99 1.53 17.32 5.14
CA VAL A 99 1.10 17.11 3.74
C VAL A 99 0.22 15.86 3.63
N VAL A 100 0.64 14.74 4.23
CA VAL A 100 -0.12 13.49 4.20
C VAL A 100 -1.44 13.60 4.97
N LEU A 101 -1.44 14.26 6.14
CA LEU A 101 -2.64 14.53 6.92
C LEU A 101 -3.67 15.37 6.14
N GLU A 102 -3.22 16.45 5.49
CA GLU A 102 -4.13 17.26 4.69
C GLU A 102 -4.59 16.51 3.43
N LEU A 103 -3.71 15.76 2.78
CA LEU A 103 -4.07 14.97 1.61
C LEU A 103 -5.17 13.95 1.92
N LEU A 104 -5.10 13.24 3.06
CA LEU A 104 -6.16 12.32 3.49
C LEU A 104 -7.51 13.03 3.62
N ARG A 105 -7.52 14.21 4.27
CA ARG A 105 -8.72 15.02 4.46
C ARG A 105 -9.26 15.53 3.13
N TYR A 106 -8.43 16.18 2.32
CA TYR A 106 -8.80 16.70 1.01
C TYR A 106 -9.32 15.58 0.09
N PHE A 107 -8.63 14.44 0.03
CA PHE A 107 -9.00 13.34 -0.85
C PHE A 107 -10.39 12.80 -0.52
N LYS A 108 -10.68 12.58 0.76
CA LYS A 108 -11.96 12.04 1.22
C LYS A 108 -13.12 13.03 1.10
N HIS A 109 -12.89 14.29 1.48
CA HIS A 109 -13.98 15.24 1.67
C HIS A 109 -14.23 16.12 0.44
N ASP A 110 -13.21 16.38 -0.38
CA ASP A 110 -13.29 17.36 -1.46
C ASP A 110 -13.07 16.72 -2.84
N PHE A 111 -12.20 15.71 -2.95
CA PHE A 111 -11.76 15.20 -4.24
C PHE A 111 -12.52 13.96 -4.73
N PHE A 112 -12.54 12.87 -3.95
CA PHE A 112 -12.96 11.54 -4.39
C PHE A 112 -14.25 11.08 -3.72
N LYS A 113 -15.10 10.34 -4.46
CA LYS A 113 -16.44 9.94 -4.00
C LYS A 113 -16.61 8.43 -3.94
N TRP A 114 -17.26 7.97 -2.88
CA TRP A 114 -17.55 6.55 -2.70
C TRP A 114 -18.78 6.13 -3.50
N VAL A 115 -18.71 4.97 -4.16
CA VAL A 115 -19.81 4.41 -4.94
C VAL A 115 -20.22 3.05 -4.39
N ASN A 116 -21.37 3.03 -3.70
CA ASN A 116 -22.05 1.77 -3.36
C ASN A 116 -22.65 1.15 -4.62
N SER A 117 -23.54 1.90 -5.25
CA SER A 117 -24.19 1.61 -6.52
C SER A 117 -24.17 2.86 -7.40
N PRO A 118 -24.06 2.71 -8.73
CA PRO A 118 -24.04 3.86 -9.62
C PRO A 118 -25.41 4.55 -9.69
N SER A 119 -25.41 5.88 -9.85
CA SER A 119 -26.64 6.66 -10.06
C SER A 119 -27.14 6.50 -11.50
N CYS A 120 -28.46 6.35 -11.65
CA CYS A 120 -29.08 6.38 -12.97
C CYS A 120 -29.21 7.81 -13.49
N GLN A 121 -29.18 7.99 -14.82
CA GLN A 121 -29.42 9.28 -15.49
C GLN A 121 -30.79 9.90 -15.15
N CYS A 122 -31.76 9.10 -14.71
CA CYS A 122 -33.06 9.61 -14.25
C CYS A 122 -33.03 10.17 -12.80
N GLY A 123 -31.85 10.22 -12.17
CA GLY A 123 -31.64 10.70 -10.80
C GLY A 123 -31.89 9.66 -9.70
N SER A 124 -32.35 8.46 -10.04
CA SER A 124 -32.56 7.38 -9.05
C SER A 124 -31.26 6.66 -8.72
N SER A 125 -31.05 6.39 -7.42
CA SER A 125 -30.02 5.48 -6.89
C SER A 125 -30.52 4.05 -6.66
N GLU A 126 -31.81 3.79 -6.89
CA GLU A 126 -32.44 2.48 -6.77
C GLU A 126 -32.13 1.64 -8.01
N VAL A 127 -30.98 0.97 -7.96
CA VAL A 127 -30.49 0.12 -9.03
C VAL A 127 -30.17 -1.28 -8.48
N VAL A 128 -30.48 -2.31 -9.27
CA VAL A 128 -30.24 -3.71 -8.90
C VAL A 128 -29.18 -4.28 -9.82
N ASN A 129 -28.21 -5.02 -9.27
CA ASN A 129 -27.18 -5.66 -10.07
C ASN A 129 -27.83 -6.63 -11.08
N SER A 130 -27.46 -6.50 -12.34
CA SER A 130 -27.98 -7.26 -13.48
C SER A 130 -26.88 -8.06 -14.18
N GLY A 131 -25.72 -8.23 -13.54
CA GLY A 131 -24.58 -9.00 -14.04
C GLY A 131 -23.34 -8.15 -14.31
N ILE A 132 -22.42 -8.73 -15.09
CA ILE A 132 -21.14 -8.13 -15.44
C ILE A 132 -20.90 -8.23 -16.94
N LYS A 133 -20.21 -7.23 -17.50
CA LYS A 133 -19.66 -7.23 -18.85
C LYS A 133 -18.13 -7.19 -18.76
N ARG A 134 -17.47 -7.72 -19.79
CA ARG A 134 -16.03 -7.59 -19.97
C ARG A 134 -15.75 -6.39 -20.87
N PRO A 135 -14.72 -5.59 -20.59
CA PRO A 135 -14.27 -4.56 -21.52
C PRO A 135 -13.73 -5.21 -22.80
N ASP A 136 -13.66 -4.41 -23.86
CA ASP A 136 -13.00 -4.83 -25.10
C ASP A 136 -11.50 -4.98 -24.86
N PRO A 137 -10.92 -6.19 -24.97
CA PRO A 137 -9.50 -6.40 -24.72
C PRO A 137 -8.60 -5.69 -25.75
N SER A 138 -9.12 -5.34 -26.93
CA SER A 138 -8.36 -4.65 -27.98
C SER A 138 -8.27 -3.13 -27.76
N ASN A 139 -9.16 -2.56 -26.95
CA ASN A 139 -9.24 -1.12 -26.69
C ASN A 139 -9.68 -0.84 -25.26
N ASN A 140 -8.74 -0.90 -24.31
CA ASN A 140 -8.98 -0.70 -22.88
C ASN A 140 -7.95 0.26 -22.23
N PRO A 141 -7.89 1.53 -22.66
CA PRO A 141 -6.90 2.50 -22.14
C PRO A 141 -7.08 2.83 -20.65
N ASP A 142 -8.28 2.62 -20.11
CA ASP A 142 -8.62 2.84 -18.70
C ASP A 142 -8.30 1.62 -17.81
N GLU A 143 -7.73 0.56 -18.39
CA GLU A 143 -7.42 -0.70 -17.71
C GLU A 143 -8.62 -1.24 -16.91
N ILE A 144 -9.82 -1.14 -17.48
CA ILE A 144 -11.04 -1.64 -16.85
C ILE A 144 -10.88 -3.13 -16.62
N SER A 145 -11.18 -3.59 -15.41
CA SER A 145 -11.14 -5.03 -15.08
C SER A 145 -12.46 -5.72 -15.44
N ILE A 146 -13.57 -5.11 -15.00
CA ILE A 146 -14.94 -5.53 -15.25
C ILE A 146 -15.85 -4.31 -15.35
N ILE A 147 -16.99 -4.48 -16.00
CA ILE A 147 -18.07 -3.49 -16.02
C ILE A 147 -19.26 -4.11 -15.27
N GLU A 148 -19.59 -3.57 -14.11
CA GLU A 148 -20.79 -3.97 -13.36
C GLU A 148 -22.01 -3.36 -14.05
N VAL A 149 -23.02 -4.18 -14.33
CA VAL A 149 -24.25 -3.73 -15.00
C VAL A 149 -25.37 -3.73 -13.98
N TYR A 150 -26.11 -2.64 -13.91
CA TYR A 150 -27.24 -2.46 -13.02
C TYR A 150 -28.49 -2.09 -13.81
N ARG A 151 -29.67 -2.47 -13.31
CA ARG A 151 -30.98 -2.05 -13.85
C ARG A 151 -31.66 -1.11 -12.87
N CYS A 152 -31.99 0.09 -13.33
CA CYS A 152 -32.73 1.07 -12.54
C CYS A 152 -34.18 0.61 -12.33
N GLN A 153 -34.65 0.61 -11.09
CA GLN A 153 -36.02 0.20 -10.75
C GLN A 153 -37.06 1.25 -11.15
N LYS A 154 -36.66 2.51 -11.33
CA LYS A 154 -37.57 3.61 -11.68
C LYS A 154 -37.83 3.73 -13.18
N CYS A 155 -36.77 3.74 -14.00
CA CYS A 155 -36.88 3.97 -15.45
C CYS A 155 -36.53 2.74 -16.30
N ASN A 156 -36.18 1.60 -15.68
CA ASN A 156 -35.77 0.35 -16.33
C ASN A 156 -34.51 0.45 -17.21
N GLN A 157 -33.82 1.59 -17.26
CA GLN A 157 -32.58 1.74 -18.01
C GLN A 157 -31.41 1.02 -17.31
N TYR A 158 -30.48 0.55 -18.13
CA TYR A 158 -29.25 -0.05 -17.65
C TYR A 158 -28.23 1.05 -17.32
N VAL A 159 -27.50 0.83 -16.23
CA VAL A 159 -26.42 1.69 -15.74
C VAL A 159 -25.16 0.84 -15.64
N GLU A 160 -24.08 1.32 -16.22
CA GLU A 160 -22.79 0.63 -16.19
C GLU A 160 -21.85 1.31 -15.21
N PHE A 161 -21.10 0.50 -14.47
CA PHE A 161 -20.06 0.96 -13.56
C PHE A 161 -18.76 0.22 -13.85
N ALA A 162 -17.86 0.89 -14.57
CA ALA A 162 -16.56 0.35 -14.94
C ALA A 162 -15.59 0.38 -13.75
N ARG A 163 -14.95 -0.76 -13.46
CA ARG A 163 -13.91 -0.90 -12.43
C ARG A 163 -12.54 -0.58 -13.04
N ILE A 164 -12.24 0.71 -13.10
CA ILE A 164 -11.05 1.33 -13.71
C ILE A 164 -9.79 1.05 -12.87
N ASN A 165 -8.71 0.59 -13.52
CA ASN A 165 -7.41 0.41 -12.86
C ASN A 165 -6.33 1.40 -13.31
N ASN A 166 -6.58 2.20 -14.35
CA ASN A 166 -5.67 3.29 -14.73
C ASN A 166 -5.82 4.46 -13.73
N PRO A 167 -4.79 4.76 -12.92
CA PRO A 167 -4.88 5.81 -11.91
C PRO A 167 -5.05 7.22 -12.50
N VAL A 168 -4.58 7.46 -13.73
CA VAL A 168 -4.77 8.75 -14.42
C VAL A 168 -6.23 8.95 -14.78
N SER A 169 -6.92 7.91 -15.26
CA SER A 169 -8.36 7.98 -15.55
C SER A 169 -9.19 8.26 -14.28
N LEU A 170 -8.72 7.75 -13.12
CA LEU A 170 -9.36 7.99 -11.82
C LEU A 170 -9.26 9.45 -11.35
N LEU A 171 -8.27 10.23 -11.79
CA LEU A 171 -8.18 11.68 -11.51
C LEU A 171 -9.36 12.46 -12.11
N SER A 172 -9.91 11.94 -13.23
CA SER A 172 -11.05 12.52 -13.92
C SER A 172 -12.38 12.00 -13.39
N THR A 173 -12.52 10.68 -13.18
CA THR A 173 -13.79 10.10 -12.72
C THR A 173 -14.06 10.42 -11.24
N ARG A 174 -13.00 10.48 -10.43
CA ARG A 174 -13.05 10.84 -8.99
C ARG A 174 -14.05 10.04 -8.17
N LEU A 175 -14.27 8.78 -8.56
CA LEU A 175 -15.25 7.92 -7.91
C LEU A 175 -14.82 6.46 -7.95
N GLY A 176 -15.26 5.69 -6.96
CA GLY A 176 -15.04 4.25 -6.92
C GLY A 176 -15.19 3.64 -5.53
N ARG A 177 -14.57 2.47 -5.33
CA ARG A 177 -14.50 1.76 -4.04
C ARG A 177 -13.05 1.66 -3.58
N CYS A 178 -12.77 0.91 -2.51
CA CYS A 178 -11.45 0.92 -1.87
C CYS A 178 -10.26 0.70 -2.84
N GLY A 179 -10.42 -0.16 -3.84
CA GLY A 179 -9.42 -0.35 -4.90
C GLY A 179 -9.12 0.92 -5.69
N GLU A 180 -10.15 1.57 -6.26
CA GLU A 180 -10.00 2.83 -6.99
C GLU A 180 -9.52 3.98 -6.11
N TRP A 181 -10.03 4.05 -4.87
CA TRP A 181 -9.61 5.06 -3.89
C TRP A 181 -8.11 4.96 -3.62
N VAL A 182 -7.61 3.79 -3.25
CA VAL A 182 -6.18 3.59 -2.94
C VAL A 182 -5.31 3.76 -4.19
N ASN A 183 -5.77 3.32 -5.36
CA ASN A 183 -5.04 3.46 -6.62
C ASN A 183 -4.83 4.94 -6.99
N CYS A 184 -5.90 5.74 -6.95
CA CYS A 184 -5.81 7.17 -7.24
C CYS A 184 -5.04 7.93 -6.15
N PHE A 185 -5.31 7.62 -4.87
CA PHE A 185 -4.60 8.24 -3.75
C PHE A 185 -3.09 7.99 -3.81
N LEU A 186 -2.65 6.78 -4.14
CA LEU A 186 -1.23 6.47 -4.28
C LEU A 186 -0.55 7.25 -5.39
N LEU A 187 -1.22 7.49 -6.53
CA LEU A 187 -0.66 8.34 -7.58
C LEU A 187 -0.45 9.78 -7.07
N ILE A 188 -1.45 10.35 -6.41
CA ILE A 188 -1.38 11.73 -5.88
C ILE A 188 -0.33 11.82 -4.76
N LEU A 189 -0.33 10.87 -3.83
CA LEU A 189 0.65 10.80 -2.76
C LEU A 189 2.07 10.73 -3.32
N THR A 190 2.30 9.89 -4.34
CA THR A 190 3.60 9.78 -5.02
C THR A 190 4.03 11.10 -5.65
N ALA A 191 3.09 11.83 -6.25
CA ALA A 191 3.38 13.12 -6.85
C ALA A 191 3.75 14.20 -5.81
N LEU A 192 3.05 14.22 -4.66
CA LEU A 192 3.27 15.22 -3.61
C LEU A 192 4.54 14.98 -2.78
N ILE A 193 4.90 13.72 -2.50
CA ILE A 193 6.10 13.42 -1.68
C ILE A 193 7.38 13.23 -2.52
N GLY A 194 7.29 13.37 -3.85
CA GLY A 194 8.43 13.47 -4.77
C GLY A 194 9.43 12.31 -4.70
N ASP A 195 10.71 12.64 -4.49
CA ASP A 195 11.86 11.72 -4.49
C ASP A 195 11.83 10.63 -3.39
N GLY A 196 10.79 10.60 -2.55
CA GLY A 196 10.55 9.61 -1.50
C GLY A 196 9.71 8.39 -1.92
N LYS A 197 9.75 7.94 -3.18
CA LYS A 197 8.90 6.83 -3.65
C LYS A 197 9.07 5.52 -2.88
N ASP A 198 10.25 5.30 -2.30
CA ASP A 198 10.56 4.16 -1.43
C ASP A 198 9.88 4.24 -0.05
N ARG A 199 9.38 5.43 0.33
CA ARG A 199 8.58 5.70 1.52
C ARG A 199 7.11 5.38 1.32
N ILE A 200 6.67 4.95 0.14
CA ILE A 200 5.27 4.60 -0.13
C ILE A 200 5.11 3.09 -0.15
N ARG A 201 3.99 2.62 0.38
CA ARG A 201 3.67 1.20 0.39
C ARG A 201 2.19 0.97 0.12
N TYR A 202 1.93 0.07 -0.81
CA TYR A 202 0.60 -0.49 -1.00
C TYR A 202 0.38 -1.63 0.00
N VAL A 203 -0.75 -1.64 0.68
CA VAL A 203 -1.08 -2.70 1.66
C VAL A 203 -2.34 -3.43 1.22
N TRP A 204 -2.23 -4.75 1.18
CA TRP A 204 -3.29 -5.64 0.77
C TRP A 204 -3.67 -6.56 1.92
N ASN A 205 -4.96 -6.62 2.24
CA ASN A 205 -5.54 -7.63 3.10
C ASN A 205 -6.28 -8.69 2.27
N ASN A 206 -6.07 -9.96 2.62
CA ASN A 206 -6.67 -11.09 1.92
C ASN A 206 -8.21 -11.11 1.95
N GLU A 207 -8.83 -10.50 2.96
CA GLU A 207 -10.28 -10.42 3.14
C GLU A 207 -10.90 -9.17 2.47
N ASP A 208 -10.45 -8.90 1.23
CA ASP A 208 -11.03 -7.90 0.32
C ASP A 208 -11.00 -6.46 0.87
N HIS A 209 -9.83 -6.01 1.32
CA HIS A 209 -9.58 -4.58 1.59
C HIS A 209 -8.14 -4.21 1.28
N VAL A 210 -7.93 -2.95 0.93
CA VAL A 210 -6.65 -2.39 0.54
C VAL A 210 -6.52 -0.99 1.11
N TRP A 211 -5.29 -0.60 1.43
CA TRP A 211 -4.94 0.72 1.95
C TRP A 211 -3.46 1.00 1.64
N CYS A 212 -2.87 2.01 2.26
CA CYS A 212 -1.47 2.33 2.07
C CYS A 212 -0.73 2.62 3.39
N GLU A 213 0.59 2.62 3.33
CA GLU A 213 1.43 3.19 4.38
C GLU A 213 2.38 4.21 3.76
N TYR A 214 2.82 5.16 4.57
CA TYR A 214 3.98 5.98 4.25
C TYR A 214 5.01 5.93 5.37
N TYR A 215 6.30 6.05 5.03
CA TYR A 215 7.35 6.17 6.04
C TYR A 215 7.52 7.64 6.44
N SER A 216 7.18 7.93 7.69
CA SER A 216 7.38 9.25 8.30
C SER A 216 8.81 9.35 8.84
N PHE A 217 9.57 10.35 8.39
CA PHE A 217 10.88 10.64 8.98
C PHE A 217 10.79 11.31 10.34
N GLY A 218 9.75 12.12 10.57
CA GLY A 218 9.47 12.71 11.88
C GLY A 218 9.18 11.65 12.94
N LEU A 219 8.20 10.77 12.66
CA LEU A 219 7.80 9.68 13.56
C LEU A 219 8.75 8.46 13.50
N LYS A 220 9.64 8.40 12.51
CA LYS A 220 10.62 7.33 12.27
C LYS A 220 9.99 5.94 12.15
N LYS A 221 8.79 5.86 11.57
CA LYS A 221 8.04 4.61 11.39
C LYS A 221 7.19 4.62 10.13
N TRP A 222 6.77 3.42 9.72
CA TRP A 222 5.69 3.24 8.76
C TRP A 222 4.36 3.59 9.41
N VAL A 223 3.68 4.59 8.88
CA VAL A 223 2.39 5.09 9.33
C VAL A 223 1.29 4.51 8.46
N HIS A 224 0.24 4.01 9.11
CA HIS A 224 -0.97 3.52 8.45
C HIS A 224 -1.74 4.69 7.79
N LEU A 225 -2.21 4.50 6.55
CA LEU A 225 -3.07 5.45 5.84
C LEU A 225 -4.25 4.72 5.21
N ASP A 226 -5.48 5.06 5.59
CA ASP A 226 -6.69 4.65 4.87
C ASP A 226 -7.38 5.89 4.28
N PRO A 227 -7.28 6.13 2.95
CA PRO A 227 -7.91 7.29 2.32
C PRO A 227 -9.44 7.16 2.26
N CYS A 228 -10.00 5.96 2.26
CA CYS A 228 -11.46 5.74 2.27
C CYS A 228 -12.07 6.28 3.56
N GLU A 229 -11.35 6.09 4.66
CA GLU A 229 -11.78 6.49 5.99
C GLU A 229 -11.22 7.87 6.40
N GLY A 230 -10.18 8.37 5.72
CA GLY A 230 -9.54 9.65 6.03
C GLY A 230 -8.65 9.56 7.26
N VAL A 231 -8.03 8.39 7.46
CA VAL A 231 -7.43 7.98 8.73
C VAL A 231 -5.91 7.91 8.64
N PHE A 232 -5.25 8.45 9.65
CA PHE A 232 -3.80 8.50 9.81
C PHE A 232 -3.38 7.74 11.08
N ASP A 233 -2.45 6.80 10.93
CA ASP A 233 -1.78 6.05 12.02
C ASP A 233 -2.66 5.17 12.92
N GLU A 234 -3.79 4.67 12.42
CA GLU A 234 -4.72 3.81 13.18
C GLU A 234 -4.77 2.36 12.64
N PRO A 235 -3.73 1.54 12.86
CA PRO A 235 -3.68 0.18 12.31
C PRO A 235 -4.73 -0.78 12.89
N LEU A 236 -5.35 -0.43 14.04
CA LEU A 236 -6.40 -1.23 14.67
C LEU A 236 -7.82 -0.90 14.21
N LEU A 237 -7.96 0.07 13.30
CA LEU A 237 -9.21 0.45 12.65
C LEU A 237 -10.02 -0.78 12.20
N TYR A 238 -9.36 -1.72 11.52
CA TYR A 238 -10.05 -2.86 10.94
C TYR A 238 -10.49 -3.90 11.96
N CYS A 239 -9.60 -4.33 12.87
CA CYS A 239 -9.90 -5.42 13.78
C CYS A 239 -10.71 -4.98 15.01
N GLU A 240 -10.39 -3.82 15.58
CA GLU A 240 -11.02 -3.35 16.81
C GLU A 240 -12.22 -2.46 16.53
N ASN A 241 -12.09 -1.50 15.61
CA ASN A 241 -13.18 -0.58 15.32
C ASN A 241 -14.23 -1.21 14.39
N TRP A 242 -13.85 -1.81 13.25
CA TRP A 242 -14.84 -2.48 12.39
C TRP A 242 -15.25 -3.85 12.93
N GLY A 243 -14.37 -4.53 13.67
CA GLY A 243 -14.59 -5.91 14.09
C GLY A 243 -14.19 -6.96 13.04
N LYS A 244 -13.49 -6.55 11.97
CA LYS A 244 -13.08 -7.39 10.85
C LYS A 244 -12.14 -8.51 11.29
N ARG A 245 -12.41 -9.74 10.82
CA ARG A 245 -11.50 -10.89 10.96
C ARG A 245 -10.59 -10.97 9.73
N MET A 246 -9.29 -11.16 9.95
CA MET A 246 -8.28 -11.10 8.88
C MET A 246 -7.27 -12.24 8.99
N SER A 247 -6.73 -12.70 7.85
CA SER A 247 -5.71 -13.78 7.79
C SER A 247 -4.31 -13.26 7.48
N TYR A 248 -4.17 -12.50 6.39
CA TYR A 248 -2.91 -11.94 5.92
C TYR A 248 -3.08 -10.46 5.59
N VAL A 249 -2.12 -9.66 6.02
CA VAL A 249 -1.92 -8.28 5.58
C VAL A 249 -0.51 -8.16 5.06
N ILE A 250 -0.35 -7.88 3.77
CA ILE A 250 0.95 -7.82 3.11
C ILE A 250 1.20 -6.41 2.59
N GLY A 251 2.35 -5.86 2.95
CA GLY A 251 2.86 -4.60 2.44
C GLY A 251 3.81 -4.79 1.26
N PHE A 252 3.65 -3.97 0.23
CA PHE A 252 4.48 -3.92 -0.97
C PHE A 252 5.05 -2.51 -1.13
N ASN A 253 6.37 -2.37 -0.98
CA ASN A 253 7.06 -1.14 -1.36
C ASN A 253 8.05 -1.40 -2.50
N LYS A 254 8.79 -0.37 -2.90
CA LYS A 254 9.79 -0.46 -3.97
C LYS A 254 10.82 -1.56 -3.72
N TYR A 255 11.33 -1.67 -2.50
CA TYR A 255 12.50 -2.49 -2.15
C TYR A 255 12.19 -3.76 -1.36
N SER A 256 10.96 -3.93 -0.88
CA SER A 256 10.57 -5.05 -0.02
C SER A 256 9.10 -5.44 -0.12
N VAL A 257 8.86 -6.69 0.25
CA VAL A 257 7.54 -7.24 0.57
C VAL A 257 7.60 -7.71 2.02
N VAL A 258 6.61 -7.32 2.83
CA VAL A 258 6.60 -7.55 4.28
C VAL A 258 5.23 -8.09 4.72
N ASP A 259 5.23 -9.11 5.58
CA ASP A 259 4.02 -9.57 6.26
C ASP A 259 3.75 -8.64 7.45
N LEU A 260 2.73 -7.80 7.30
CA LEU A 260 2.28 -6.81 8.28
C LEU A 260 1.14 -7.34 9.15
N SER A 261 0.81 -8.64 9.07
CA SER A 261 -0.30 -9.24 9.83
C SER A 261 -0.22 -8.93 11.33
N LYS A 262 0.97 -8.96 11.93
CA LYS A 262 1.16 -8.62 13.36
C LYS A 262 0.82 -7.17 13.71
N LYS A 263 0.96 -6.24 12.77
CA LYS A 263 0.67 -4.82 12.96
C LYS A 263 -0.84 -4.55 12.96
N TYR A 264 -1.58 -5.24 12.10
CA TYR A 264 -2.98 -4.95 11.81
C TYR A 264 -3.99 -5.94 12.39
N ILE A 265 -3.55 -7.17 12.72
CA ILE A 265 -4.44 -8.25 13.15
C ILE A 265 -4.24 -8.54 14.63
N THR A 266 -5.29 -8.30 15.41
CA THR A 266 -5.30 -8.69 16.82
C THR A 266 -5.45 -10.21 16.97
N LYS A 267 -4.92 -10.78 18.05
CA LYS A 267 -5.01 -12.23 18.33
C LYS A 267 -6.46 -12.74 18.30
N ALA A 268 -7.41 -11.93 18.78
CA ALA A 268 -8.84 -12.29 18.81
C ALA A 268 -9.49 -12.34 17.42
N LYS A 269 -9.00 -11.53 16.47
CA LYS A 269 -9.57 -11.40 15.13
C LYS A 269 -8.78 -12.14 14.06
N GLN A 270 -7.67 -12.78 14.43
CA GLN A 270 -6.84 -13.57 13.53
C GLN A 270 -7.60 -14.81 13.00
N ILE A 271 -7.78 -14.86 11.68
CA ILE A 271 -8.06 -16.09 10.95
C ILE A 271 -6.76 -16.87 10.89
N LYS A 272 -6.79 -18.15 11.27
CA LYS A 272 -5.58 -18.96 11.34
C LYS A 272 -5.00 -19.09 9.93
N GLN A 273 -3.77 -18.60 9.76
CA GLN A 273 -3.09 -18.52 8.46
C GLN A 273 -3.01 -19.88 7.74
N SER A 274 -2.82 -20.98 8.49
CA SER A 274 -2.79 -22.34 7.94
C SER A 274 -4.08 -22.79 7.27
N ASP A 275 -5.21 -22.18 7.62
CA ASP A 275 -6.52 -22.52 7.07
C ASP A 275 -6.74 -21.83 5.71
N VAL A 276 -5.91 -20.83 5.38
CA VAL A 276 -5.89 -20.14 4.08
C VAL A 276 -4.82 -20.75 3.17
N VAL A 277 -3.57 -20.82 3.66
CA VAL A 277 -2.43 -21.37 2.93
C VAL A 277 -1.32 -21.71 3.91
N ASN A 278 -0.50 -22.73 3.60
CA ASN A 278 0.67 -23.05 4.42
C ASN A 278 1.58 -21.81 4.59
N PRO A 279 1.77 -21.29 5.82
CA PRO A 279 2.53 -20.05 6.05
C PRO A 279 3.98 -20.11 5.56
N THR A 280 4.59 -21.30 5.51
CA THR A 280 5.94 -21.49 4.96
C THR A 280 5.99 -21.12 3.48
N LYS A 281 4.94 -21.42 2.71
CA LYS A 281 4.86 -21.06 1.27
C LYS A 281 4.79 -19.55 1.07
N VAL A 282 4.02 -18.86 1.91
CA VAL A 282 3.93 -17.39 1.91
C VAL A 282 5.29 -16.79 2.27
N LYS A 283 5.92 -17.27 3.35
CA LYS A 283 7.26 -16.82 3.77
C LYS A 283 8.32 -17.04 2.69
N ASN A 284 8.30 -18.19 2.02
CA ASN A 284 9.22 -18.51 0.93
C ASN A 284 8.98 -17.60 -0.29
N SER A 285 7.72 -17.33 -0.64
CA SER A 285 7.37 -16.40 -1.72
C SER A 285 7.77 -14.94 -1.40
N ILE A 286 7.54 -14.47 -0.18
CA ILE A 286 8.01 -13.15 0.29
C ILE A 286 9.54 -13.08 0.17
N ARG A 287 10.26 -14.12 0.62
CA ARG A 287 11.73 -14.17 0.51
C ARG A 287 12.20 -14.12 -0.94
N PHE A 288 11.53 -14.87 -1.83
CA PHE A 288 11.81 -14.86 -3.27
C PHE A 288 11.69 -13.45 -3.86
N HIS A 289 10.57 -12.75 -3.60
CA HIS A 289 10.38 -11.39 -4.10
C HIS A 289 11.38 -10.39 -3.50
N ASN A 290 11.70 -10.54 -2.22
CA ASN A 290 12.71 -9.71 -1.55
C ASN A 290 14.13 -9.90 -2.11
N VAL A 291 14.50 -11.11 -2.50
CA VAL A 291 15.78 -11.38 -3.20
C VAL A 291 15.77 -10.75 -4.60
N LYS A 292 14.67 -10.91 -5.35
CA LYS A 292 14.53 -10.32 -6.68
C LYS A 292 14.65 -8.79 -6.64
N LYS A 293 13.97 -8.14 -5.69
CA LYS A 293 14.05 -6.68 -5.49
C LYS A 293 15.45 -6.22 -5.09
N ALA A 294 16.15 -6.97 -4.24
CA ALA A 294 17.53 -6.67 -3.88
C ALA A 294 18.49 -6.79 -5.09
N ASP A 295 18.28 -7.77 -5.97
CA ASP A 295 19.03 -7.92 -7.21
C ASP A 295 18.75 -6.80 -8.20
N GLU A 296 17.49 -6.42 -8.39
CA GLU A 296 17.07 -5.29 -9.24
C GLU A 296 17.65 -3.96 -8.73
N TYR A 297 17.61 -3.73 -7.41
CA TYR A 297 18.24 -2.58 -6.77
C TYR A 297 19.74 -2.54 -7.09
N LEU A 298 20.46 -3.65 -6.84
CA LEU A 298 21.90 -3.72 -7.04
C LEU A 298 22.29 -3.53 -8.52
N ALA A 299 21.52 -4.11 -9.44
CA ALA A 299 21.72 -3.91 -10.88
C ALA A 299 21.56 -2.44 -11.29
N THR A 300 20.54 -1.77 -10.74
CA THR A 300 20.29 -0.35 -10.97
C THR A 300 21.40 0.51 -10.38
N ALA A 301 21.82 0.25 -9.14
CA ALA A 301 22.90 0.98 -8.49
C ALA A 301 24.22 0.89 -9.28
N ARG A 302 24.57 -0.31 -9.76
CA ARG A 302 25.79 -0.56 -10.57
C ARG A 302 25.81 0.17 -11.91
N SER A 303 24.66 0.58 -12.44
CA SER A 303 24.62 1.37 -13.67
C SER A 303 25.15 2.80 -13.49
N ASN A 304 25.13 3.32 -12.26
CA ASN A 304 25.44 4.71 -11.95
C ASN A 304 26.49 4.90 -10.84
N LYS A 305 26.89 3.82 -10.15
CA LYS A 305 27.77 3.85 -8.96
C LYS A 305 28.87 2.79 -9.09
N SER A 306 29.94 2.95 -8.31
CA SER A 306 30.99 1.93 -8.24
C SER A 306 30.45 0.63 -7.62
N GLU A 307 31.16 -0.48 -7.84
CA GLU A 307 30.78 -1.78 -7.28
C GLU A 307 30.65 -1.71 -5.75
N ASN A 308 31.66 -1.14 -5.07
CA ASN A 308 31.66 -1.02 -3.62
C ASN A 308 30.53 -0.12 -3.11
N GLU A 309 30.28 1.00 -3.79
CA GLU A 309 29.20 1.92 -3.40
C GLU A 309 27.83 1.27 -3.59
N SER A 310 27.63 0.50 -4.67
CA SER A 310 26.38 -0.22 -4.92
C SER A 310 26.04 -1.21 -3.81
N TRP A 311 27.05 -1.89 -3.25
CA TRP A 311 26.86 -2.79 -2.10
C TRP A 311 26.57 -2.05 -0.79
N ARG A 312 27.21 -0.89 -0.56
CA ARG A 312 26.90 -0.05 0.61
C ARG A 312 25.47 0.45 0.56
N LEU A 313 25.05 0.95 -0.60
CA LEU A 313 23.68 1.42 -0.85
C LEU A 313 22.64 0.31 -0.66
N LEU A 314 22.89 -0.91 -1.15
CA LEU A 314 22.01 -2.05 -0.87
C LEU A 314 21.88 -2.34 0.63
N TYR A 315 22.98 -2.21 1.38
CA TYR A 315 22.95 -2.35 2.82
C TYR A 315 22.11 -1.26 3.50
N THR A 316 22.38 0.00 3.19
CA THR A 316 21.76 1.16 3.87
C THR A 316 20.30 1.35 3.49
N ASP A 317 19.94 1.12 2.24
CA ASP A 317 18.64 1.51 1.70
C ASP A 317 17.65 0.34 1.70
N VAL A 318 18.15 -0.90 1.69
CA VAL A 318 17.31 -2.11 1.61
C VAL A 318 17.43 -2.96 2.87
N PHE A 319 18.64 -3.39 3.23
CA PHE A 319 18.79 -4.34 4.33
C PHE A 319 18.57 -3.75 5.71
N VAL A 320 19.12 -2.56 5.99
CA VAL A 320 18.93 -1.92 7.30
C VAL A 320 17.47 -1.56 7.55
N PRO A 321 16.73 -0.87 6.65
CA PRO A 321 15.33 -0.51 6.89
C PRO A 321 14.45 -1.76 7.05
N ARG A 322 14.65 -2.77 6.21
CA ARG A 322 13.90 -4.04 6.31
C ARG A 322 14.19 -4.78 7.62
N SER A 323 15.44 -4.82 8.07
CA SER A 323 15.81 -5.47 9.33
C SER A 323 15.21 -4.74 10.53
N ARG A 324 15.29 -3.41 10.58
CA ARG A 324 14.66 -2.60 11.63
C ARG A 324 13.16 -2.83 11.69
N GLU A 325 12.49 -2.84 10.55
CA GLU A 325 11.05 -3.08 10.50
C GLU A 325 10.66 -4.48 11.02
N LEU A 326 11.42 -5.52 10.69
CA LEU A 326 11.16 -6.87 11.20
C LEU A 326 11.36 -6.96 12.73
N GLU A 327 12.32 -6.21 13.27
CA GLU A 327 12.53 -6.07 14.72
C GLU A 327 11.35 -5.33 15.36
N ASP A 328 10.94 -4.20 14.78
CA ASP A 328 9.79 -3.41 15.23
C ASP A 328 8.51 -4.25 15.25
N LEU A 329 8.22 -5.03 14.20
CA LEU A 329 7.08 -5.96 14.14
C LEU A 329 7.21 -7.14 15.14
N GLY A 330 8.43 -7.44 15.60
CA GLY A 330 8.70 -8.44 16.62
C GLY A 330 8.40 -7.95 18.04
N ILE A 331 8.54 -6.64 18.28
CA ILE A 331 8.39 -5.98 19.59
C ILE A 331 7.03 -5.29 19.71
N ALA A 332 6.46 -4.83 18.58
CA ALA A 332 5.28 -3.99 18.54
C ALA A 332 4.12 -4.62 19.31
N LYS A 333 3.72 -3.92 20.37
CA LYS A 333 2.38 -4.05 20.93
C LYS A 333 1.45 -3.20 20.06
N PRO A 334 0.23 -3.66 19.77
CA PRO A 334 -0.79 -2.83 19.14
C PRO A 334 -0.84 -1.48 19.86
N THR A 335 -0.61 -0.38 19.15
CA THR A 335 -0.78 0.96 19.72
C THR A 335 -2.28 1.13 19.97
N PRO A 336 -2.72 1.38 21.22
CA PRO A 336 -4.12 1.68 21.49
C PRO A 336 -4.55 2.86 20.63
N SER A 337 -5.73 2.77 20.02
CA SER A 337 -6.31 3.86 19.24
C SER A 337 -6.37 5.13 20.09
N LEU A 338 -5.80 6.23 19.59
CA LEU A 338 -5.78 7.53 20.29
C LEU A 338 -6.97 8.40 19.89
N SER A 339 -7.92 7.89 19.11
CA SER A 339 -8.83 8.71 18.33
C SER A 339 -10.31 8.52 18.69
N ASP A 340 -11.04 9.64 18.63
CA ASP A 340 -12.51 9.72 18.62
C ASP A 340 -13.08 9.27 17.27
N LEU A 341 -12.53 8.19 16.69
CA LEU A 341 -13.01 7.69 15.41
C LEU A 341 -14.47 7.24 15.52
N PRO A 342 -15.31 7.54 14.51
CA PRO A 342 -16.62 6.95 14.41
C PRO A 342 -16.54 5.42 14.52
N LYS A 343 -17.48 4.83 15.26
CA LYS A 343 -17.54 3.38 15.42
C LYS A 343 -18.02 2.73 14.12
N GLY A 344 -17.33 1.69 13.70
CA GLY A 344 -17.65 0.93 12.50
C GLY A 344 -17.17 1.60 11.21
N ARG A 345 -17.24 0.84 10.12
CA ARG A 345 -16.82 1.29 8.79
C ARG A 345 -17.70 2.44 8.28
N GLN A 346 -17.09 3.52 7.79
CA GLN A 346 -17.80 4.70 7.28
C GLN A 346 -18.15 4.60 5.78
N THR A 347 -17.51 3.68 5.05
CA THR A 347 -17.79 3.41 3.64
C THR A 347 -18.55 2.10 3.42
N GLY A 348 -19.36 2.02 2.37
CA GLY A 348 -20.25 0.88 2.13
C GLY A 348 -21.72 1.20 2.45
N SER A 349 -22.64 0.29 2.12
CA SER A 349 -24.03 0.37 2.60
C SER A 349 -24.14 -0.29 3.97
N ALA A 350 -25.05 0.20 4.82
CA ALA A 350 -25.28 -0.36 6.16
C ALA A 350 -25.60 -1.87 6.13
N THR A 351 -26.38 -2.32 5.14
CA THR A 351 -26.69 -3.74 4.93
C THR A 351 -25.44 -4.56 4.58
N TRP A 352 -24.53 -3.99 3.81
CA TRP A 352 -23.30 -4.66 3.38
C TRP A 352 -22.26 -4.70 4.50
N THR A 353 -22.10 -3.62 5.27
CA THR A 353 -21.20 -3.58 6.43
C THR A 353 -21.68 -4.52 7.53
N GLN A 354 -22.97 -4.51 7.86
CA GLN A 354 -23.56 -5.43 8.85
C GLN A 354 -23.41 -6.90 8.43
N ALA A 355 -23.67 -7.24 7.16
CA ALA A 355 -23.51 -8.60 6.65
C ALA A 355 -22.07 -9.14 6.78
N ARG A 356 -21.08 -8.22 6.85
CA ARG A 356 -19.67 -8.54 7.06
C ARG A 356 -19.23 -8.43 8.53
N GLY A 357 -20.11 -7.97 9.42
CA GLY A 357 -19.78 -7.65 10.81
C GLY A 357 -18.73 -6.55 10.92
N GLU A 358 -18.80 -5.57 10.01
CA GLU A 358 -17.89 -4.41 9.92
C GLU A 358 -18.52 -3.11 10.45
N ASP A 359 -19.69 -3.19 11.10
CA ASP A 359 -20.44 -2.08 11.70
C ASP A 359 -20.02 -1.73 13.15
N GLY A 360 -19.11 -2.52 13.73
CA GLY A 360 -18.41 -2.24 14.99
C GLY A 360 -19.02 -2.82 16.26
#